data_AF-A0A1V5YWD5-F1
#
_entry.id   AF-A0A1V5YWD5-F1
#
_cell.length_a   1.000
_cell.length_b   1.000
_cell.length_c   1.000
_cell.angle_alpha   90.00
_cell.angle_beta   90.00
_cell.angle_gamma   90.00
#
_symmetry.space_group_name_H-M   'P 1'
#
loop_
_entity.id
_entity.type
_entity.pdbx_description
1 polymer ?
#
loop_
_entity_poly.entity_id
_entity_poly.type
_entity_poly.pdbx_seq_one_letter_code
_entity_poly.pdbx_strand_id
1 'polypeptide(L)'
;MNTVLSCLCGRFDRRSIKIYLASMSVLFWSLIFLAWLGYPTEHKYSIMTHTFSFLGSYDPQHSPVWWWLFTVALILWGMTTIPLVFYIHRHFSELSTAGAHTGAACLLTGAVCIMLVGIFPDVKTPLTSTLRVTDVHEKVALLAAAGFILGNFTHGFLLLKDRFSGRQNLFVHRYFAVLYGIWLSILFTASYFLIKWEFVYAQMKAAAQATGQPIGSSWSEAMNTIYSFPLWENILIYSFFVFLVSKTLILSSDGPAVED
;
A
#
# COMPACT_ATOMS: atom_id res chain seq x y z
N MET A 1 16.78 25.80 12.67
CA MET A 1 16.80 24.35 12.41
C MET A 1 16.86 24.13 10.91
N ASN A 2 17.73 23.25 10.41
CA ASN A 2 17.90 23.04 8.96
C ASN A 2 16.57 22.54 8.34
N THR A 3 16.14 23.11 7.20
CA THR A 3 14.90 22.74 6.48
C THR A 3 14.83 21.23 6.21
N VAL A 4 15.98 20.61 5.89
CA VAL A 4 16.09 19.16 5.66
C VAL A 4 15.76 18.37 6.92
N LEU A 5 16.32 18.78 8.06
CA LEU A 5 16.09 18.10 9.35
C LEU A 5 14.63 18.24 9.81
N SER A 6 14.02 19.40 9.55
CA SER A 6 12.60 19.64 9.83
C SER A 6 11.71 18.70 9.01
N CYS A 7 12.02 18.54 7.71
CA CYS A 7 11.34 17.58 6.83
C CYS A 7 11.49 16.14 7.33
N LEU A 8 12.72 15.70 7.64
CA LEU A 8 12.98 14.34 8.12
C LEU A 8 12.25 14.00 9.43
N CYS A 9 12.05 15.00 10.30
CA CYS A 9 11.30 14.85 11.55
C CYS A 9 9.79 15.06 11.40
N GLY A 10 9.25 15.20 10.18
CA GLY A 10 7.82 15.43 9.95
C GLY A 10 7.32 16.77 10.47
N ARG A 11 8.19 17.79 10.59
CA ARG A 11 7.83 19.16 10.98
C ARG A 11 7.60 19.98 9.71
N PHE A 12 6.37 19.90 9.20
CA PHE A 12 5.93 20.63 8.03
C PHE A 12 4.95 21.75 8.39
N ASP A 13 5.15 22.91 7.80
CA ASP A 13 4.09 23.91 7.68
C ASP A 13 3.08 23.52 6.58
N ARG A 14 1.94 24.21 6.53
CA ARG A 14 0.84 23.91 5.60
C ARG A 14 1.22 24.01 4.12
N ARG A 15 2.17 24.88 3.76
CA ARG A 15 2.63 25.02 2.37
C ARG A 15 3.66 23.94 2.05
N SER A 16 4.64 23.72 2.93
CA SER A 16 5.69 22.72 2.70
C SER A 16 5.14 21.30 2.61
N ILE A 17 4.16 20.91 3.43
CA ILE A 17 3.54 19.57 3.32
C ILE A 17 2.85 19.35 1.98
N LYS A 18 2.16 20.36 1.43
CA LYS A 18 1.49 20.26 0.13
C LYS A 18 2.49 20.08 -1.01
N ILE A 19 3.57 20.86 -0.98
CA ILE A 19 4.66 20.74 -1.96
C ILE A 19 5.32 19.36 -1.84
N TYR A 20 5.58 18.91 -0.61
CA TYR A 20 6.17 17.60 -0.34
C TYR A 20 5.31 16.46 -0.91
N LEU A 21 4.00 16.47 -0.64
CA LEU A 21 3.06 15.46 -1.14
C LEU A 21 2.91 15.50 -2.67
N ALA A 22 2.90 16.70 -3.26
CA ALA A 22 2.87 16.85 -4.72
C ALA A 22 4.14 16.27 -5.37
N SER A 23 5.32 16.64 -4.85
CA SER A 23 6.60 16.12 -5.33
C SER A 23 6.70 14.61 -5.17
N MET A 24 6.32 14.07 -4.01
CA MET A 24 6.28 12.63 -3.76
C MET A 24 5.37 11.91 -4.77
N SER A 25 4.18 12.45 -5.02
CA SER A 25 3.20 11.86 -5.96
C SER A 25 3.71 11.90 -7.39
N VAL A 26 4.22 13.04 -7.85
CA VAL A 26 4.75 13.18 -9.21
C VAL A 26 5.93 12.25 -9.42
N LEU A 27 6.90 12.22 -8.51
CA LEU A 27 8.08 11.38 -8.65
C LEU A 27 7.72 9.89 -8.62
N PHE A 28 6.93 9.45 -7.65
CA PHE A 28 6.51 8.05 -7.54
C PHE A 28 5.76 7.59 -8.79
N TRP A 29 4.69 8.29 -9.18
CA TRP A 29 3.87 7.87 -10.32
C TRP A 29 4.58 8.03 -11.66
N SER A 30 5.50 8.99 -11.80
CA SER A 30 6.32 9.09 -13.02
C SER A 30 7.23 7.87 -13.17
N LEU A 31 7.88 7.41 -12.08
CA LEU A 31 8.71 6.21 -12.12
C LEU A 31 7.90 4.95 -12.43
N ILE A 32 6.73 4.81 -11.80
CA ILE A 32 5.80 3.70 -12.08
C ILE A 32 5.32 3.73 -13.53
N PHE A 33 4.95 4.90 -14.04
CA PHE A 33 4.51 5.06 -15.43
C PHE A 33 5.63 4.73 -16.42
N LEU A 34 6.87 5.17 -16.16
CA LEU A 34 8.02 4.82 -16.98
C LEU A 34 8.33 3.31 -16.92
N ALA A 35 8.24 2.68 -15.75
CA ALA A 35 8.38 1.22 -15.63
C ALA A 35 7.31 0.48 -16.45
N TRP A 36 6.06 0.96 -16.40
CA TRP A 36 4.95 0.45 -17.19
C TRP A 36 5.18 0.61 -18.70
N LEU A 37 5.69 1.76 -19.17
CA LEU A 37 6.06 1.96 -20.58
C LEU A 37 7.17 1.03 -21.06
N GLY A 38 7.98 0.50 -20.14
CA GLY A 38 9.02 -0.48 -20.44
C GLY A 38 8.50 -1.88 -20.75
N TYR A 39 7.20 -2.15 -20.62
CA TYR A 39 6.65 -3.48 -20.91
C TYR A 39 6.70 -3.83 -22.41
N PRO A 40 7.08 -5.08 -22.74
CA PRO A 40 7.07 -5.55 -24.12
C PRO A 40 5.65 -5.53 -24.70
N THR A 41 5.54 -5.20 -25.99
CA THR A 41 4.26 -5.10 -26.70
C THR A 41 3.54 -6.43 -26.82
N GLU A 42 4.27 -7.54 -26.77
CA GLU A 42 3.78 -8.91 -26.88
C GLU A 42 3.12 -9.39 -25.58
N HIS A 43 3.57 -8.85 -24.44
CA HIS A 43 3.10 -9.19 -23.10
C HIS A 43 2.67 -7.92 -22.34
N LYS A 44 1.74 -7.17 -22.91
CA LYS A 44 1.28 -5.91 -22.30
C LYS A 44 0.80 -6.12 -20.87
N TYR A 45 1.28 -5.25 -19.99
CA TYR A 45 0.82 -5.19 -18.61
C TYR A 45 -0.70 -4.98 -18.55
N SER A 46 -1.36 -5.78 -17.71
CA SER A 46 -2.77 -5.63 -17.39
C SER A 46 -2.97 -5.92 -15.92
N ILE A 47 -3.68 -5.03 -15.22
CA ILE A 47 -4.04 -5.22 -13.81
C ILE A 47 -4.86 -6.50 -13.59
N MET A 48 -5.47 -7.07 -14.63
CA MET A 48 -6.27 -8.30 -14.52
C MET A 48 -5.41 -9.57 -14.47
N THR A 49 -4.15 -9.48 -14.88
CA THR A 49 -3.25 -10.63 -15.06
C THR A 49 -1.86 -10.45 -14.44
N HIS A 50 -1.44 -9.21 -14.20
CA HIS A 50 -0.13 -8.85 -13.66
C HIS A 50 -0.30 -8.10 -12.34
N THR A 51 0.36 -8.60 -11.30
CA THR A 51 0.50 -7.88 -10.02
C THR A 51 1.19 -6.54 -10.23
N PHE A 52 1.04 -5.61 -9.29
CA PHE A 52 1.77 -4.36 -9.31
C PHE A 52 3.29 -4.60 -9.22
N SER A 53 3.70 -5.63 -8.46
CA SER A 53 5.11 -6.03 -8.31
C SER A 53 5.78 -6.47 -9.60
N PHE A 54 5.02 -6.96 -10.59
CA PHE A 54 5.59 -7.37 -11.87
C PHE A 54 6.26 -6.21 -12.62
N LEU A 55 5.86 -4.96 -12.35
CA LEU A 55 6.54 -3.77 -12.88
C LEU A 55 8.03 -3.68 -12.51
N GLY A 56 8.46 -4.39 -11.46
CA GLY A 56 9.86 -4.51 -11.05
C GLY A 56 10.47 -5.89 -11.25
N SER A 57 9.75 -6.82 -11.87
CA SER A 57 10.26 -8.16 -12.14
C SER A 57 11.28 -8.12 -13.28
N TYR A 58 12.37 -8.84 -13.12
CA TYR A 58 13.32 -9.10 -14.21
C TYR A 58 13.16 -10.52 -14.79
N ASP A 59 12.05 -11.20 -14.50
CA ASP A 59 11.72 -12.51 -15.09
C ASP A 59 11.48 -12.36 -16.60
N PRO A 60 12.16 -13.13 -17.47
CA PRO A 60 12.04 -13.02 -18.93
C PRO A 60 10.60 -13.07 -19.46
N GLN A 61 9.67 -13.69 -18.74
CA GLN A 61 8.27 -13.81 -19.17
C GLN A 61 7.47 -12.50 -19.04
N HIS A 62 7.86 -11.61 -18.12
CA HIS A 62 7.08 -10.41 -17.78
C HIS A 62 7.95 -9.20 -17.42
N SER A 63 9.22 -9.18 -17.87
CA SER A 63 10.22 -8.17 -17.50
C SER A 63 10.10 -6.90 -18.35
N PRO A 64 9.76 -5.74 -17.75
CA PRO A 64 9.94 -4.47 -18.41
C PRO A 64 11.43 -4.12 -18.57
N VAL A 65 11.77 -3.47 -19.68
CA VAL A 65 13.15 -3.05 -20.00
C VAL A 65 13.78 -2.21 -18.87
N TRP A 66 12.96 -1.42 -18.18
CA TRP A 66 13.38 -0.55 -17.09
C TRP A 66 12.80 -0.98 -15.73
N TRP A 67 12.75 -2.29 -15.46
CA TRP A 67 12.24 -2.86 -14.19
C TRP A 67 12.82 -2.20 -12.93
N TRP A 68 14.09 -1.78 -12.97
CA TRP A 68 14.75 -1.13 -11.82
C TRP A 68 14.09 0.19 -11.40
N LEU A 69 13.35 0.86 -12.30
CA LEU A 69 12.58 2.07 -11.95
C LEU A 69 11.53 1.78 -10.88
N PHE A 70 10.96 0.57 -10.88
CA PHE A 70 10.02 0.15 -9.84
C PHE A 70 10.68 0.02 -8.47
N THR A 71 11.88 -0.57 -8.40
CA THR A 71 12.69 -0.62 -7.17
C THR A 71 12.94 0.77 -6.63
N VAL A 72 13.37 1.71 -7.49
CA VAL A 72 13.60 3.11 -7.11
C VAL A 72 12.30 3.76 -6.62
N ALA A 73 11.18 3.51 -7.29
CA ALA A 73 9.87 4.04 -6.89
C ALA A 73 9.44 3.55 -5.50
N LEU A 74 9.57 2.25 -5.20
CA LEU A 74 9.19 1.70 -3.90
C LEU A 74 10.11 2.15 -2.77
N ILE A 75 11.43 2.25 -3.02
CA ILE A 75 12.37 2.82 -2.05
C ILE A 75 12.02 4.29 -1.78
N LEU A 76 11.77 5.07 -2.83
CA LEU A 76 11.35 6.47 -2.69
C LEU A 76 10.05 6.57 -1.91
N TRP A 77 9.05 5.72 -2.18
CA TRP A 77 7.77 5.73 -1.46
C TRP A 77 7.96 5.41 0.02
N GLY A 78 8.72 4.37 0.37
CA GLY A 78 9.01 4.04 1.76
C GLY A 78 9.76 5.18 2.48
N MET A 79 10.85 5.69 1.88
CA MET A 79 11.64 6.80 2.42
C MET A 79 10.80 8.05 2.65
N THR A 80 9.97 8.43 1.67
CA THR A 80 9.15 9.64 1.75
C THR A 80 7.96 9.48 2.69
N THR A 81 7.51 8.25 2.93
CA THR A 81 6.44 7.95 3.90
C THR A 81 6.91 8.14 5.34
N ILE A 82 8.19 7.91 5.68
CA ILE A 82 8.70 8.05 7.06
C ILE A 82 8.42 9.45 7.64
N PRO A 83 8.78 10.57 6.98
CA PRO A 83 8.38 11.91 7.39
C PRO A 83 6.87 12.11 7.58
N LEU A 84 6.06 11.50 6.70
CA LEU A 84 4.61 11.59 6.81
C LEU A 84 4.09 10.87 8.04
N VAL A 85 4.69 9.73 8.41
CA VAL A 85 4.33 9.01 9.63
C VAL A 85 4.63 9.84 10.86
N PHE A 86 5.78 10.52 10.93
CA PHE A 86 6.07 11.44 12.04
C PHE A 86 5.12 12.63 12.08
N TYR A 87 4.77 13.19 10.91
CA TYR A 87 3.77 14.24 10.82
C TYR A 87 2.41 13.76 11.37
N ILE A 88 1.91 12.62 10.89
CA ILE A 88 0.65 12.01 11.36
C ILE A 88 0.71 11.73 12.87
N HIS A 89 1.81 11.15 13.34
CA HIS A 89 2.02 10.83 14.75
C HIS A 89 1.82 12.05 15.65
N ARG A 90 2.40 13.21 15.28
CA ARG A 90 2.26 14.46 16.06
C ARG A 90 0.79 14.85 16.24
N HIS A 91 0.02 14.86 15.16
CA HIS A 91 -1.42 15.18 15.21
C HIS A 91 -2.21 14.22 16.11
N PHE A 92 -1.93 12.92 16.01
CA PHE A 92 -2.67 11.91 16.78
C PHE A 92 -2.20 11.79 18.24
N SER A 93 -1.02 12.31 18.57
CA SER A 93 -0.48 12.27 19.94
C SER A 93 -1.30 13.12 20.90
N GLU A 94 -1.97 14.17 20.40
CA GLU A 94 -2.92 15.00 21.14
C GLU A 94 -4.14 14.20 21.66
N LEU A 95 -4.51 13.10 21.00
CA LEU A 95 -5.63 12.23 21.42
C LEU A 95 -5.19 11.08 22.31
N SER A 96 -4.06 10.46 21.98
CA SER A 96 -3.49 9.34 22.71
C SER A 96 -2.06 9.10 22.25
N THR A 97 -1.10 9.38 23.12
CA THR A 97 0.32 9.09 22.89
C THR A 97 0.56 7.61 22.58
N ALA A 98 -0.05 6.70 23.36
CA ALA A 98 0.09 5.26 23.14
C ALA A 98 -0.49 4.82 21.78
N GLY A 99 -1.71 5.24 21.45
CA GLY A 99 -2.33 4.92 20.16
C GLY A 99 -1.58 5.52 18.97
N ALA A 100 -1.06 6.74 19.11
CA ALA A 100 -0.23 7.38 18.10
C ALA A 100 1.07 6.62 17.88
N HIS A 101 1.76 6.18 18.94
CA HIS A 101 2.96 5.35 18.84
C HIS A 101 2.68 4.01 18.18
N THR A 102 1.61 3.30 18.57
CA THR A 102 1.23 2.04 17.94
C THR A 102 0.93 2.24 16.46
N GLY A 103 0.13 3.25 16.12
CA GLY A 103 -0.19 3.58 14.73
C GLY A 103 1.05 3.93 13.92
N ALA A 104 1.95 4.75 14.46
CA ALA A 104 3.20 5.12 13.83
C ALA A 104 4.14 3.93 13.64
N ALA A 105 4.30 3.07 14.64
CA ALA A 105 5.11 1.86 14.56
C ALA A 105 4.63 0.96 13.41
N CYS A 106 3.31 0.70 13.32
CA CYS A 106 2.74 -0.09 12.24
C CYS A 106 2.98 0.54 10.86
N LEU A 107 2.77 1.86 10.71
CA LEU A 107 3.02 2.55 9.45
C LEU A 107 4.51 2.58 9.07
N LEU A 108 5.41 2.73 10.04
CA LEU A 108 6.86 2.67 9.81
C LEU A 108 7.29 1.26 9.38
N THR A 109 6.75 0.21 10.00
CA THR A 109 6.94 -1.17 9.52
C THR A 109 6.47 -1.30 8.07
N GLY A 110 5.28 -0.77 7.74
CA GLY A 110 4.78 -0.72 6.37
C GLY A 110 5.75 -0.03 5.40
N ALA A 111 6.25 1.15 5.78
CA ALA A 111 7.20 1.93 5.00
C ALA A 111 8.55 1.22 4.80
N VAL A 112 9.07 0.54 5.83
CA VAL A 112 10.30 -0.25 5.69
C VAL A 112 10.07 -1.46 4.80
N CYS A 113 8.98 -2.19 5.00
CA CYS A 113 8.66 -3.36 4.20
C CYS A 113 8.42 -3.02 2.73
N ILE A 114 7.84 -1.87 2.40
CA ILE A 114 7.68 -1.48 0.98
C ILE A 114 9.02 -1.18 0.30
N MET A 115 10.00 -0.64 1.02
CA MET A 115 11.37 -0.54 0.49
C MET A 115 11.95 -1.94 0.21
N LEU A 116 11.72 -2.88 1.12
CA LEU A 116 12.16 -4.28 0.94
C LEU A 116 11.46 -4.96 -0.24
N VAL A 117 10.17 -4.69 -0.49
CA VAL A 117 9.46 -5.15 -1.71
C VAL A 117 10.17 -4.67 -2.98
N GLY A 118 10.70 -3.43 -2.97
CA GLY A 118 11.50 -2.91 -4.08
C GLY A 118 12.85 -3.61 -4.24
N ILE A 119 13.52 -3.93 -3.12
CA ILE A 119 14.85 -4.58 -3.10
C ILE A 119 14.76 -6.06 -3.50
N PHE A 120 13.69 -6.74 -3.08
CA PHE A 120 13.42 -8.15 -3.40
C PHE A 120 12.27 -8.21 -4.40
N PRO A 121 12.52 -8.03 -5.72
CA PRO A 121 11.45 -8.07 -6.72
C PRO A 121 10.82 -9.46 -6.83
N ASP A 122 9.62 -9.51 -7.42
CA ASP A 122 8.89 -10.76 -7.62
C ASP A 122 9.50 -11.59 -8.77
N VAL A 123 10.51 -12.40 -8.42
CA VAL A 123 11.31 -13.22 -9.34
C VAL A 123 11.72 -14.55 -8.69
N LYS A 124 11.87 -15.59 -9.52
CA LYS A 124 12.19 -16.95 -9.06
C LYS A 124 13.68 -17.22 -8.83
N THR A 125 14.53 -16.19 -8.89
CA THR A 125 15.98 -16.31 -8.65
C THR A 125 16.25 -16.97 -7.29
N PRO A 126 17.09 -18.02 -7.22
CA PRO A 126 17.44 -18.63 -5.94
C PRO A 126 18.33 -17.69 -5.12
N LEU A 127 18.00 -17.49 -3.84
CA LEU A 127 18.86 -16.84 -2.83
C LEU A 127 19.70 -17.87 -2.08
N THR A 128 19.11 -19.04 -1.82
CA THR A 128 19.76 -20.21 -1.21
C THR A 128 19.26 -21.49 -1.90
N SER A 129 19.63 -22.66 -1.39
CA SER A 129 19.13 -23.95 -1.88
C SER A 129 17.63 -24.16 -1.66
N THR A 130 17.00 -23.41 -0.74
CA THR A 130 15.58 -23.59 -0.35
C THR A 130 14.77 -22.32 -0.41
N LEU A 131 15.40 -21.17 -0.67
CA LEU A 131 14.77 -19.86 -0.66
C LEU A 131 15.00 -19.15 -1.99
N ARG A 132 13.94 -18.56 -2.54
CA ARG A 132 13.96 -17.71 -3.73
C ARG A 132 13.63 -16.27 -3.35
N VAL A 133 13.95 -15.33 -4.24
CA VAL A 133 13.63 -13.91 -4.03
C VAL A 133 12.12 -13.70 -3.85
N THR A 134 11.27 -14.36 -4.67
CA THR A 134 9.80 -14.33 -4.53
C THR A 134 9.30 -14.72 -3.14
N ASP A 135 9.95 -15.71 -2.50
CA ASP A 135 9.51 -16.18 -1.17
C ASP A 135 9.78 -15.12 -0.09
N VAL A 136 10.79 -14.26 -0.30
CA VAL A 136 11.05 -13.08 0.54
C VAL A 136 10.08 -11.96 0.17
N HIS A 137 9.92 -11.67 -1.12
CA HIS A 137 9.03 -10.65 -1.67
C HIS A 137 7.61 -10.79 -1.09
N GLU A 138 7.02 -11.97 -1.18
CA GLU A 138 5.67 -12.25 -0.70
C GLU A 138 5.52 -11.95 0.80
N LYS A 139 6.50 -12.34 1.62
CA LYS A 139 6.47 -12.11 3.07
C LYS A 139 6.59 -10.63 3.41
N VAL A 140 7.49 -9.90 2.74
CA VAL A 140 7.65 -8.45 2.99
C VAL A 140 6.48 -7.66 2.43
N ALA A 141 5.88 -8.06 1.31
CA ALA A 141 4.67 -7.46 0.76
C ALA A 141 3.47 -7.64 1.71
N LEU A 142 3.28 -8.86 2.24
CA LEU A 142 2.26 -9.14 3.23
C LEU A 142 2.45 -8.30 4.50
N LEU A 143 3.69 -8.21 5.00
CA LEU A 143 4.00 -7.42 6.18
C LEU A 143 3.82 -5.91 5.92
N ALA A 144 4.13 -5.43 4.72
CA ALA A 144 3.87 -4.05 4.30
C ALA A 144 2.37 -3.74 4.36
N ALA A 145 1.54 -4.59 3.74
CA ALA A 145 0.09 -4.46 3.74
C ALA A 145 -0.46 -4.48 5.18
N ALA A 146 -0.04 -5.45 6.00
CA ALA A 146 -0.45 -5.55 7.40
C ALA A 146 -0.07 -4.28 8.21
N GLY A 147 1.16 -3.79 8.07
CA GLY A 147 1.62 -2.57 8.73
C GLY A 147 0.78 -1.35 8.36
N PHE A 148 0.52 -1.13 7.07
CA PHE A 148 -0.31 -0.01 6.62
C PHE A 148 -1.77 -0.15 7.06
N ILE A 149 -2.36 -1.34 6.95
CA ILE A 149 -3.75 -1.60 7.36
C ILE A 149 -3.92 -1.36 8.85
N LEU A 150 -3.10 -2.00 9.69
CA LEU A 150 -3.18 -1.89 11.14
C LEU A 150 -2.89 -0.46 11.62
N GLY A 151 -1.90 0.21 11.02
CA GLY A 151 -1.59 1.59 11.33
C GLY A 151 -2.75 2.55 11.01
N ASN A 152 -3.43 2.33 9.88
CA ASN A 152 -4.59 3.15 9.51
C ASN A 152 -5.85 2.82 10.33
N PHE A 153 -6.09 1.56 10.69
CA PHE A 153 -7.15 1.18 11.63
C PHE A 153 -6.91 1.80 13.00
N THR A 154 -5.69 1.76 13.53
CA THR A 154 -5.34 2.38 14.81
C THR A 154 -5.69 3.86 14.83
N HIS A 155 -5.29 4.61 13.80
CA HIS A 155 -5.67 6.02 13.66
C HIS A 155 -7.19 6.22 13.47
N GLY A 156 -7.87 5.30 12.77
CA GLY A 156 -9.32 5.32 12.61
C GLY A 156 -10.04 5.17 13.95
N PHE A 157 -9.59 4.25 14.81
CA PHE A 157 -10.10 4.10 16.17
C PHE A 157 -9.86 5.35 17.02
N LEU A 158 -8.72 6.02 16.86
CA LEU A 158 -8.47 7.29 17.55
C LEU A 158 -9.44 8.39 17.08
N LEU A 159 -9.77 8.48 15.78
CA LEU A 159 -10.78 9.41 15.28
C LEU A 159 -12.18 9.09 15.82
N LEU A 160 -12.54 7.81 15.94
CA LEU A 160 -13.79 7.40 16.57
C LEU A 160 -13.81 7.76 18.06
N LYS A 161 -12.70 7.54 18.77
CA LYS A 161 -12.53 7.94 20.17
C LYS A 161 -12.70 9.44 20.34
N ASP A 162 -12.06 10.26 19.49
CA ASP A 162 -12.23 11.71 19.48
C ASP A 162 -13.70 12.10 19.31
N ARG A 163 -14.40 11.46 18.35
CA ARG A 163 -15.80 11.76 18.04
C ARG A 163 -16.78 11.44 19.18
N PHE A 164 -16.61 10.28 19.81
CA PHE A 164 -17.63 9.70 20.70
C PHE A 164 -17.26 9.79 22.18
N SER A 165 -15.99 9.99 22.50
CA SER A 165 -15.48 10.03 23.87
C SER A 165 -14.69 11.30 24.17
N GLY A 166 -14.40 12.13 23.17
CA GLY A 166 -13.75 13.43 23.33
C GLY A 166 -14.67 14.45 23.99
N ARG A 167 -14.15 15.18 24.99
CA ARG A 167 -14.84 16.35 25.56
C ARG A 167 -14.87 17.52 24.57
N GLN A 168 -13.89 17.58 23.67
CA GLN A 168 -13.77 18.51 22.55
C GLN A 168 -13.35 17.70 21.33
N ASN A 169 -14.05 17.89 20.21
CA ASN A 169 -13.68 17.26 18.94
C ASN A 169 -12.45 17.99 18.39
N LEU A 170 -11.28 17.36 18.42
CA LEU A 170 -10.04 17.98 17.92
C LEU A 170 -9.97 17.95 16.39
N PHE A 171 -10.71 17.05 15.74
CA PHE A 171 -10.67 16.84 14.29
C PHE A 171 -12.01 17.17 13.62
N VAL A 172 -11.96 17.50 12.33
CA VAL A 172 -13.16 17.64 11.48
C VAL A 172 -13.52 16.28 10.86
N HIS A 173 -14.33 15.49 11.56
CA HIS A 173 -14.59 14.07 11.22
C HIS A 173 -15.20 13.82 9.84
N ARG A 174 -15.95 14.77 9.26
CA ARG A 174 -16.67 14.52 7.99
C ARG A 174 -15.73 14.12 6.84
N TYR A 175 -14.54 14.72 6.77
CA TYR A 175 -13.58 14.43 5.71
C TYR A 175 -12.91 13.07 5.92
N PHE A 176 -12.57 12.75 7.16
CA PHE A 176 -12.06 11.44 7.52
C PHE A 176 -13.10 10.33 7.31
N ALA A 177 -14.37 10.58 7.62
CA ALA A 177 -15.44 9.61 7.43
C ALA A 177 -15.61 9.22 5.95
N VAL A 178 -15.57 10.19 5.04
CA VAL A 178 -15.58 9.93 3.59
C VAL A 178 -14.34 9.15 3.17
N LEU A 179 -13.15 9.60 3.60
CA LEU A 179 -11.88 8.97 3.23
C LEU A 179 -11.81 7.50 3.70
N TYR A 180 -12.11 7.24 4.97
CA TYR A 180 -12.17 5.89 5.53
C TYR A 180 -13.31 5.07 4.93
N GLY A 181 -14.48 5.67 4.68
CA GLY A 181 -15.60 4.97 4.05
C GLY A 181 -15.23 4.41 2.67
N ILE A 182 -14.59 5.22 1.82
CA ILE A 182 -14.11 4.78 0.50
C ILE A 182 -13.05 3.69 0.64
N TRP A 183 -12.01 3.94 1.44
CA TRP A 183 -10.89 2.99 1.57
C TRP A 183 -11.33 1.65 2.21
N LEU A 184 -12.16 1.68 3.24
CA LEU A 184 -12.72 0.46 3.85
C LEU A 184 -13.63 -0.29 2.89
N SER A 185 -14.43 0.41 2.07
CA SER A 185 -15.26 -0.24 1.06
C SER A 185 -14.40 -1.01 0.06
N ILE A 186 -13.30 -0.41 -0.41
CA ILE A 186 -12.33 -1.09 -1.30
C ILE A 186 -11.70 -2.29 -0.59
N LEU A 187 -11.19 -2.09 0.63
CA LEU A 187 -10.53 -3.15 1.41
C LEU A 187 -11.46 -4.34 1.63
N PHE A 188 -12.68 -4.11 2.13
CA PHE A 188 -13.65 -5.18 2.40
C PHE A 188 -14.12 -5.87 1.12
N THR A 189 -14.30 -5.13 0.02
CA THR A 189 -14.67 -5.73 -1.27
C THR A 189 -13.55 -6.63 -1.78
N ALA A 190 -12.29 -6.16 -1.73
CA ALA A 190 -11.12 -6.95 -2.09
C ALA A 190 -11.03 -8.23 -1.24
N SER A 191 -11.09 -8.09 0.09
CA SER A 191 -11.07 -9.23 1.01
C SER A 191 -12.21 -10.21 0.73
N TYR A 192 -13.43 -9.71 0.48
CA TYR A 192 -14.57 -10.56 0.17
C TYR A 192 -14.32 -11.42 -1.08
N PHE A 193 -13.90 -10.82 -2.20
CA PHE A 193 -13.67 -11.58 -3.43
C PHE A 193 -12.49 -12.54 -3.30
N LEU A 194 -11.38 -12.13 -2.71
CA LEU A 194 -10.21 -13.00 -2.53
C LEU A 194 -10.52 -14.18 -1.60
N ILE A 195 -11.24 -13.97 -0.49
CA ILE A 195 -11.66 -15.05 0.40
C ILE A 195 -12.68 -15.97 -0.30
N LYS A 196 -13.66 -15.39 -1.00
CA LYS A 196 -14.67 -16.16 -1.73
C LYS A 196 -14.05 -17.05 -2.80
N TRP A 197 -12.99 -16.58 -3.46
CA TRP A 197 -12.29 -17.33 -4.49
C TRP A 197 -11.77 -18.69 -3.99
N GLU A 198 -11.24 -18.76 -2.77
CA GLU A 198 -10.76 -20.02 -2.18
C GLU A 198 -11.86 -21.10 -2.16
N PHE A 199 -13.10 -20.71 -1.85
CA PHE A 199 -14.24 -21.63 -1.84
C PHE A 199 -14.71 -21.97 -3.26
N VAL A 200 -14.76 -20.98 -4.16
CA VAL A 200 -15.18 -21.19 -5.56
C VAL A 200 -14.20 -22.12 -6.27
N TYR A 201 -12.90 -21.87 -6.14
CA TYR A 201 -11.86 -22.70 -6.74
C TYR A 201 -11.86 -24.12 -6.18
N ALA A 202 -12.06 -24.29 -4.87
CA ALA A 202 -12.18 -25.62 -4.27
C ALA A 202 -13.34 -26.42 -4.89
N GLN A 203 -14.50 -25.79 -5.12
CA GLN A 203 -15.64 -26.42 -5.79
C GLN A 203 -15.35 -26.75 -7.25
N MET A 204 -14.75 -25.82 -7.99
CA MET A 204 -14.34 -26.05 -9.39
C MET A 204 -13.37 -27.23 -9.49
N LYS A 205 -12.38 -27.28 -8.60
CA LYS A 205 -11.39 -28.37 -8.54
C LYS A 205 -12.04 -29.72 -8.24
N ALA A 206 -12.98 -29.78 -7.30
CA ALA A 206 -13.71 -31.00 -6.98
C ALA A 206 -14.56 -31.48 -8.16
N ALA A 207 -15.24 -30.58 -8.86
CA ALA A 207 -16.03 -30.89 -10.05
C ALA A 207 -15.16 -31.38 -11.22
N ALA A 208 -14.01 -30.74 -11.46
CA ALA A 208 -13.04 -31.18 -12.46
C ALA A 208 -12.51 -32.59 -12.15
N GLN A 209 -12.18 -32.88 -10.88
CA GLN A 209 -11.78 -34.21 -10.44
C GLN A 209 -12.87 -35.27 -10.64
N ALA A 210 -14.13 -34.95 -10.33
CA ALA A 210 -15.24 -35.88 -10.49
C ALA A 210 -15.52 -36.23 -11.97
N THR A 211 -15.21 -35.32 -12.89
CA THR A 211 -15.41 -35.49 -14.33
C THR A 211 -14.16 -35.94 -15.09
N GLY A 212 -13.03 -36.08 -14.39
CA GLY A 212 -11.72 -36.38 -14.99
C GLY A 212 -11.17 -35.26 -15.88
N GLN A 213 -11.70 -34.03 -15.77
CA GLN A 213 -11.21 -32.89 -16.53
C GLN A 213 -9.98 -32.25 -15.87
N PRO A 214 -8.98 -31.78 -16.64
CA PRO A 214 -7.90 -30.98 -16.11
C PRO A 214 -8.43 -29.60 -15.68
N ILE A 215 -7.83 -29.05 -14.62
CA ILE A 215 -8.06 -27.67 -14.15
C ILE A 215 -6.71 -27.01 -13.90
N GLY A 216 -6.59 -25.72 -14.22
CA GLY A 216 -5.41 -24.93 -13.94
C GLY A 216 -5.17 -24.72 -12.45
N SER A 217 -4.22 -23.84 -12.13
CA SER A 217 -3.98 -23.40 -10.76
C SER A 217 -5.03 -22.38 -10.30
N SER A 218 -5.20 -22.22 -8.98
CA SER A 218 -6.08 -21.19 -8.39
C SER A 218 -5.80 -19.80 -8.99
N TRP A 219 -4.53 -19.51 -9.23
CA TRP A 219 -4.11 -18.24 -9.83
C TRP A 219 -4.56 -18.10 -11.28
N SER A 220 -4.28 -19.09 -12.13
CA SER A 220 -4.59 -19.02 -13.56
C SER A 220 -6.09 -19.00 -13.82
N GLU A 221 -6.88 -19.74 -13.02
CA GLU A 221 -8.35 -19.77 -13.14
C GLU A 221 -9.00 -18.46 -12.67
N ALA A 222 -8.34 -17.68 -11.80
CA ALA A 222 -8.86 -16.40 -11.33
C ALA A 222 -8.64 -15.25 -12.32
N MET A 223 -7.65 -15.37 -13.22
CA MET A 223 -7.25 -14.31 -14.14
C MET A 223 -8.42 -13.82 -15.00
N ASN A 224 -8.46 -12.52 -15.29
CA ASN A 224 -9.52 -11.87 -16.07
C ASN A 224 -10.93 -11.96 -15.44
N THR A 225 -11.03 -12.33 -14.16
CA THR A 225 -12.29 -12.28 -13.40
C THR A 225 -12.18 -11.29 -12.23
N ILE A 226 -13.29 -11.02 -11.56
CA ILE A 226 -13.32 -10.24 -10.32
C ILE A 226 -12.60 -10.94 -9.15
N TYR A 227 -12.24 -12.22 -9.28
CA TYR A 227 -11.48 -12.96 -8.27
C TYR A 227 -9.96 -12.82 -8.46
N SER A 228 -9.51 -12.13 -9.51
CA SER A 228 -8.09 -11.94 -9.82
C SER A 228 -7.36 -11.24 -8.68
N PHE A 229 -6.35 -11.90 -8.10
CA PHE A 229 -5.45 -11.29 -7.13
C PHE A 229 -4.71 -10.05 -7.70
N PRO A 230 -4.12 -10.12 -8.92
CA PRO A 230 -3.57 -8.95 -9.60
C PRO A 230 -4.46 -7.69 -9.58
N LEU A 231 -5.77 -7.88 -9.82
CA LEU A 231 -6.73 -6.77 -9.87
C LEU A 231 -6.81 -6.07 -8.51
N TRP A 232 -7.05 -6.86 -7.46
CA TRP A 232 -7.24 -6.33 -6.12
C TRP A 232 -5.95 -5.78 -5.53
N GLU A 233 -4.81 -6.40 -5.80
CA GLU A 233 -3.52 -5.89 -5.36
C GLU A 233 -3.24 -4.50 -5.94
N ASN A 234 -3.43 -4.31 -7.25
CA ASN A 234 -3.28 -3.00 -7.90
C ASN A 234 -4.22 -1.95 -7.27
N ILE A 235 -5.52 -2.28 -7.17
CA ILE A 235 -6.52 -1.37 -6.59
C ILE A 235 -6.15 -1.00 -5.14
N LEU A 236 -5.73 -1.97 -4.34
CA LEU A 236 -5.34 -1.75 -2.95
C LEU A 236 -4.13 -0.82 -2.88
N ILE A 237 -3.07 -1.06 -3.66
CA ILE A 237 -1.88 -0.20 -3.68
C ILE A 237 -2.24 1.24 -4.09
N TYR A 238 -3.06 1.41 -5.12
CA TYR A 238 -3.51 2.74 -5.56
C TYR A 238 -4.31 3.43 -4.46
N SER A 239 -5.25 2.70 -3.86
CA SER A 239 -6.09 3.21 -2.78
C SER A 239 -5.27 3.58 -1.54
N PHE A 240 -4.23 2.82 -1.19
CA PHE A 240 -3.35 3.11 -0.06
C PHE A 240 -2.55 4.38 -0.29
N PHE A 241 -1.99 4.55 -1.47
CA PHE A 241 -1.25 5.76 -1.82
C PHE A 241 -2.14 6.99 -1.72
N VAL A 242 -3.31 6.95 -2.37
CA VAL A 242 -4.29 8.06 -2.35
C VAL A 242 -4.78 8.32 -0.92
N PHE A 243 -5.03 7.27 -0.14
CA PHE A 243 -5.48 7.38 1.24
C PHE A 243 -4.44 8.08 2.11
N LEU A 244 -3.17 7.69 2.03
CA LEU A 244 -2.09 8.29 2.82
C LEU A 244 -1.92 9.77 2.47
N VAL A 245 -1.86 10.12 1.18
CA VAL A 245 -1.75 11.51 0.73
C VAL A 245 -2.95 12.34 1.20
N SER A 246 -4.17 11.83 0.99
CA SER A 246 -5.40 12.53 1.36
C SER A 246 -5.52 12.72 2.86
N LYS A 247 -5.18 11.69 3.65
CA LYS A 247 -5.16 11.77 5.11
C LYS A 247 -4.23 12.87 5.59
N THR A 248 -3.00 12.92 5.06
CA THR A 248 -2.03 13.97 5.41
C THR A 248 -2.50 15.36 4.99
N LEU A 249 -3.13 15.49 3.81
CA LEU A 249 -3.72 16.76 3.37
C LEU A 249 -4.82 17.24 4.31
N ILE A 250 -5.75 16.36 4.71
CA ILE A 250 -6.81 16.69 5.66
C ILE A 250 -6.20 17.11 7.00
N LEU A 251 -5.19 16.40 7.51
CA LEU A 251 -4.49 16.80 8.74
C LEU A 251 -3.85 18.19 8.64
N SER A 252 -3.35 18.58 7.45
CA SER A 252 -2.74 19.90 7.24
C SER A 252 -3.73 21.07 7.22
N SER A 253 -5.02 20.80 6.98
CA SER A 253 -6.06 21.83 6.95
C SER A 253 -6.99 21.80 8.16
N ASP A 254 -7.25 20.62 8.69
CA ASP A 254 -8.35 20.33 9.61
C ASP A 254 -7.94 19.42 10.79
N GLY A 255 -6.63 19.20 10.99
CA GLY A 255 -6.07 18.56 12.18
C GLY A 255 -5.82 19.56 13.32
N PRO A 256 -5.63 19.09 14.56
CA PRO A 256 -5.25 19.95 15.67
C PRO A 256 -3.97 20.70 15.32
N ALA A 257 -3.92 21.99 15.65
CA ALA A 257 -2.69 22.76 15.51
C ALA A 257 -1.64 22.12 16.42
N VAL A 258 -0.56 21.62 15.84
CA VAL A 258 0.56 21.14 16.64
C VAL A 258 1.37 22.36 17.03
N GLU A 259 1.29 22.78 18.30
CA GLU A 259 2.18 23.81 18.84
C GLU A 259 3.63 23.28 18.79
N ASP A 260 4.54 24.10 18.29
CA ASP A 260 5.97 23.74 18.08
C ASP A 260 6.82 23.93 19.35
#